data_AF-A0A382LE03-F1
#
_entry.id   AF-A0A382LE03-F1
#
_cell.length_a   1.000
_cell.length_b   1.000
_cell.length_c   1.000
_cell.angle_alpha   90.00
_cell.angle_beta   90.00
_cell.angle_gamma   90.00
#
_symmetry.space_group_name_H-M   'P 1'
#
loop_
_entity.id
_entity.type
_entity.pdbx_description
1 polymer ?
#
loop_
_entity_poly.entity_id
_entity_poly.type
_entity_poly.pdbx_seq_one_letter_code
_entity_poly.pdbx_strand_id
1 'polypeptide(L)'
;MKGKYLFLILYMSIGLVPYVGAADKVVPQVLYLNLVNLSAIIYVAFILKKNIFKELAESLKHLGLVLYFLFFIWSVITLINSINLAESLSTLGEIFSLLVSFVFLIYFISKISNIKRVFFYIIMSLLIIEVVSVIAPYLFEIINVGSPTQRGQIYRGYTGNINILAYLLLIKLPFLVYFQITKQGNYRINFFLISLIVFIISAIFATRSAIISLFIISILMTLFVIYIRNKEKKSTLKSSFRILLKALIIPVFLGLIMNNLESKIFDTSSFQSRLSTLNNIGQDNSLTQRLRYFAGALESFKEKPILGKGIGSWEYESIKY
;
A
#
# COMPACT_ATOMS: atom_id res chain seq x y z
N MET A 1 28.50 8.25 -4.03
CA MET A 1 27.89 6.91 -4.22
C MET A 1 26.75 6.57 -3.25
N LYS A 2 26.78 7.00 -1.97
CA LYS A 2 25.76 6.62 -0.97
C LYS A 2 24.43 7.39 -1.04
N GLY A 3 24.43 8.65 -1.51
CA GLY A 3 23.25 9.51 -1.46
C GLY A 3 21.99 8.95 -2.15
N LYS A 4 22.12 8.30 -3.31
CA LYS A 4 20.97 7.69 -4.02
C LYS A 4 20.24 6.62 -3.21
N TYR A 5 20.98 5.82 -2.43
CA TYR A 5 20.38 4.81 -1.56
C TYR A 5 19.73 5.45 -0.34
N LEU A 6 20.35 6.50 0.22
CA LEU A 6 19.80 7.26 1.33
C LEU A 6 18.45 7.88 0.96
N PHE A 7 18.35 8.60 -0.17
CA PHE A 7 17.08 9.20 -0.60
C PHE A 7 16.00 8.17 -0.86
N LEU A 8 16.34 7.02 -1.47
CA LEU A 8 15.39 5.94 -1.66
C LEU A 8 14.83 5.43 -0.33
N ILE A 9 15.69 5.25 0.69
CA ILE A 9 15.27 4.85 2.04
C ILE A 9 14.38 5.93 2.67
N LEU A 10 14.75 7.21 2.55
CA LEU A 10 13.95 8.31 3.08
C LEU A 10 12.54 8.36 2.47
N TYR A 11 12.43 8.30 1.14
CA TYR A 11 11.12 8.25 0.47
C TYR A 11 10.28 7.04 0.89
N MET A 12 10.91 5.86 1.00
CA MET A 12 10.22 4.63 1.39
C MET A 12 9.81 4.60 2.88
N SER A 13 10.40 5.46 3.70
CA SER A 13 10.12 5.56 5.14
C SER A 13 8.92 6.47 5.47
N ILE A 14 8.28 7.10 4.48
CA ILE A 14 7.10 7.97 4.69
C ILE A 14 5.98 7.27 5.49
N GLY A 15 5.79 5.96 5.27
CA GLY A 15 4.79 5.16 6.00
C GLY A 15 5.03 5.13 7.51
N LEU A 16 6.28 5.29 7.96
CA LEU A 16 6.69 5.21 9.36
C LEU A 16 6.55 6.54 10.12
N VAL A 17 6.23 7.64 9.45
CA VAL A 17 6.06 8.95 10.08
C VAL A 17 4.89 8.92 11.07
N PRO A 18 5.09 9.27 12.35
CA PRO A 18 4.04 9.26 13.36
C PRO A 18 3.07 10.44 13.19
N TYR A 19 2.04 10.51 14.04
CA TYR A 19 1.04 11.58 14.00
C TYR A 19 1.59 12.98 14.37
N VAL A 20 2.64 13.06 15.20
CA VAL A 20 3.22 14.34 15.67
C VAL A 20 2.14 15.31 16.21
N GLY A 21 1.12 14.79 16.89
CA GLY A 21 -0.02 15.57 17.42
C GLY A 21 -1.08 15.99 16.40
N ALA A 22 -0.91 15.68 15.11
CA ALA A 22 -1.93 15.92 14.09
C ALA A 22 -3.13 14.96 14.24
N ALA A 23 -4.31 15.41 13.80
CA ALA A 23 -5.51 14.58 13.77
C ALA A 23 -5.45 13.51 12.67
N ASP A 24 -4.93 13.88 11.49
CA ASP A 24 -4.67 12.97 10.38
C ASP A 24 -3.15 12.78 10.18
N LYS A 25 -2.78 11.56 9.85
CA LYS A 25 -1.43 11.12 9.57
C LYS A 25 -0.94 11.59 8.20
N VAL A 26 -1.84 11.90 7.27
CA VAL A 26 -1.47 12.45 5.94
C VAL A 26 -0.69 13.76 6.09
N VAL A 27 -1.12 14.65 7.00
CA VAL A 27 -0.49 15.96 7.23
C VAL A 27 1.01 15.86 7.56
N PRO A 28 1.44 15.16 8.64
CA PRO A 28 2.87 15.03 8.94
C PRO A 28 3.62 14.21 7.88
N GLN A 29 2.96 13.30 7.16
CA GLN A 29 3.57 12.54 6.06
C GLN A 29 3.90 13.42 4.85
N VAL A 30 2.99 14.31 4.46
CA VAL A 30 3.20 15.29 3.39
C VAL A 30 4.30 16.28 3.77
N LEU A 31 4.30 16.76 5.02
CA LEU A 31 5.38 17.61 5.52
C LEU A 31 6.75 16.92 5.44
N TYR A 32 6.84 15.67 5.94
CA TYR A 32 8.05 14.87 5.82
C TYR A 32 8.48 14.71 4.36
N LEU A 33 7.54 14.41 3.46
CA LEU A 33 7.82 14.24 2.04
C LEU A 33 8.39 15.52 1.42
N ASN A 34 7.85 16.68 1.79
CA ASN A 34 8.35 17.98 1.34
C ASN A 34 9.76 18.29 1.86
N LEU A 35 10.08 17.92 3.11
CA LEU A 35 11.45 18.04 3.62
C LEU A 35 12.43 17.13 2.86
N VAL A 36 12.01 15.90 2.53
CA VAL A 36 12.83 14.98 1.71
C VAL A 36 13.01 15.53 0.29
N ASN A 37 11.95 16.07 -0.32
CA ASN A 37 12.01 16.71 -1.64
C ASN A 37 12.96 17.91 -1.66
N LEU A 38 12.85 18.81 -0.67
CA LEU A 38 13.76 19.95 -0.55
C LEU A 38 15.21 19.48 -0.39
N SER A 39 15.43 18.47 0.44
CA SER A 39 16.76 17.87 0.63
C SER A 39 17.30 17.24 -0.66
N ALA A 40 16.44 16.60 -1.45
CA ALA A 40 16.81 16.02 -2.75
C ALA A 40 17.17 17.10 -3.77
N ILE A 41 16.40 18.19 -3.83
CA ILE A 41 16.72 19.37 -4.65
C ILE A 41 18.10 19.91 -4.26
N ILE A 42 18.33 20.13 -2.98
CA ILE A 42 19.60 20.69 -2.48
C ILE A 42 20.77 19.77 -2.86
N TYR A 43 20.60 18.46 -2.64
CA TYR A 43 21.63 17.47 -2.96
C TYR A 43 21.94 17.42 -4.46
N VAL A 44 20.93 17.44 -5.33
CA VAL A 44 21.15 17.35 -6.78
C VAL A 44 21.71 18.65 -7.36
N ALA A 45 21.15 19.81 -7.01
CA ALA A 45 21.61 21.11 -7.52
C ALA A 45 22.98 21.52 -6.96
N PHE A 46 23.15 21.50 -5.64
CA PHE A 46 24.31 22.15 -5.02
C PHE A 46 25.45 21.17 -4.75
N ILE A 47 25.15 19.92 -4.37
CA ILE A 47 26.19 18.93 -4.02
C ILE A 47 26.66 18.18 -5.26
N LEU A 48 25.74 17.66 -6.08
CA LEU A 48 26.10 16.99 -7.33
C LEU A 48 26.39 17.98 -8.47
N LYS A 49 26.07 19.27 -8.30
CA LYS A 49 26.24 20.33 -9.31
C LYS A 49 25.60 19.94 -10.66
N LYS A 50 24.46 19.25 -10.60
CA LYS A 50 23.72 18.83 -11.79
C LYS A 50 22.68 19.88 -12.15
N ASN A 51 22.48 20.07 -13.44
CA ASN A 51 21.37 20.89 -13.92
C ASN A 51 20.06 20.13 -13.71
N ILE A 52 19.26 20.57 -12.73
CA ILE A 52 17.97 19.96 -12.37
C ILE A 52 17.03 19.92 -13.59
N PHE A 53 17.02 20.96 -14.42
CA PHE A 53 16.15 20.99 -15.60
C PHE A 53 16.48 19.89 -16.60
N LYS A 54 17.77 19.55 -16.74
CA LYS A 54 18.20 18.44 -17.61
C LYS A 54 17.75 17.09 -17.05
N GLU A 55 17.93 16.86 -15.76
CA GLU A 55 17.50 15.60 -15.12
C GLU A 55 15.97 15.45 -15.07
N LEU A 56 15.24 16.57 -14.94
CA LEU A 56 13.79 16.62 -15.09
C LEU A 56 13.37 16.25 -16.51
N ALA A 57 14.00 16.83 -17.53
CA ALA A 57 13.75 16.51 -18.93
C ALA A 57 14.03 15.03 -19.25
N GLU A 58 15.07 14.43 -18.66
CA GLU A 58 15.33 12.99 -18.76
C GLU A 58 14.21 12.17 -18.12
N SER A 59 13.68 12.60 -16.98
CA SER A 59 12.59 11.92 -16.27
C SER A 59 11.27 11.96 -17.04
N LEU A 60 11.01 13.02 -17.82
CA LEU A 60 9.81 13.16 -18.68
C LEU A 60 9.76 12.14 -19.83
N LYS A 61 10.80 11.33 -20.05
CA LYS A 61 10.74 10.18 -20.96
C LYS A 61 9.84 9.05 -20.44
N HIS A 62 9.50 9.06 -19.15
CA HIS A 62 8.65 8.06 -18.54
C HIS A 62 7.16 8.43 -18.67
N LEU A 63 6.40 7.63 -19.42
CA LEU A 63 4.96 7.85 -19.67
C LEU A 63 4.15 8.06 -18.38
N GLY A 64 4.44 7.29 -17.33
CA GLY A 64 3.74 7.42 -16.04
C GLY A 64 3.92 8.81 -15.41
N LEU A 65 5.12 9.39 -15.51
CA LEU A 65 5.37 10.75 -15.02
C LEU A 65 4.65 11.79 -15.88
N VAL A 66 4.65 11.60 -17.20
CA VAL A 66 3.94 12.50 -18.13
C VAL A 66 2.44 12.52 -17.84
N LEU A 67 1.82 11.34 -17.67
CA LEU A 67 0.41 11.25 -17.33
C LEU A 67 0.11 11.90 -15.97
N TYR A 68 0.99 11.72 -14.98
CA TYR A 68 0.80 12.35 -13.68
C TYR A 68 1.00 13.87 -13.71
N PHE A 69 1.93 14.35 -14.53
CA PHE A 69 2.13 15.77 -14.80
C PHE A 69 0.91 16.38 -15.50
N LEU A 70 0.37 15.71 -16.53
CA LEU A 70 -0.87 16.14 -17.20
C LEU A 70 -2.07 16.15 -16.23
N PHE A 71 -2.17 15.15 -15.35
CA PHE A 71 -3.17 15.14 -14.28
C PHE A 71 -3.01 16.32 -13.32
N PHE A 72 -1.77 16.67 -12.94
CA PHE A 72 -1.50 17.85 -12.13
C PHE A 72 -1.95 19.15 -12.84
N ILE A 73 -1.60 19.33 -14.12
CA ILE A 73 -2.05 20.49 -14.91
C ILE A 73 -3.58 20.53 -15.01
N TRP A 74 -4.23 19.39 -15.25
CA TRP A 74 -5.69 19.32 -15.26
C TRP A 74 -6.28 19.70 -13.90
N SER A 75 -5.68 19.24 -12.79
CA SER A 75 -6.08 19.61 -11.43
C SER A 75 -5.98 21.12 -11.18
N VAL A 76 -4.93 21.78 -11.67
CA VAL A 76 -4.80 23.25 -11.63
C VAL A 76 -5.95 23.93 -12.38
N ILE A 77 -6.28 23.45 -13.58
CA ILE A 77 -7.38 24.02 -14.38
C ILE A 77 -8.72 23.85 -13.65
N THR A 78 -8.93 22.73 -12.97
CA THR A 78 -10.19 22.48 -12.24
C THR A 78 -10.41 23.44 -11.06
N LEU A 79 -9.37 24.14 -10.57
CA LEU A 79 -9.49 25.12 -9.47
C LEU A 79 -10.53 26.21 -9.77
N ILE A 80 -10.73 26.56 -11.05
CA ILE A 80 -11.73 27.54 -11.51
C ILE A 80 -13.14 27.17 -11.03
N ASN A 81 -13.41 25.87 -10.88
CA ASN A 81 -14.71 25.33 -10.49
C ASN A 81 -14.79 24.93 -9.01
N SER A 82 -13.75 25.23 -8.21
CA SER A 82 -13.68 24.83 -6.80
C SER A 82 -14.75 25.51 -5.94
N ILE A 83 -15.34 24.73 -5.03
CA ILE A 83 -16.31 25.25 -4.04
C ILE A 83 -15.57 25.98 -2.92
N ASN A 84 -14.44 25.42 -2.50
CA ASN A 84 -13.55 26.02 -1.53
C ASN A 84 -12.12 26.04 -2.09
N LEU A 85 -11.67 27.22 -2.51
CA LEU A 85 -10.35 27.39 -3.11
C LEU A 85 -9.22 27.01 -2.14
N ALA A 86 -9.36 27.27 -0.84
CA ALA A 86 -8.34 26.94 0.14
C ALA A 86 -8.12 25.41 0.25
N GLU A 87 -9.22 24.64 0.30
CA GLU A 87 -9.14 23.17 0.30
C GLU A 87 -8.57 22.63 -1.01
N SER A 88 -9.02 23.18 -2.14
CA SER A 88 -8.50 22.79 -3.44
C SER A 88 -7.00 23.08 -3.60
N LEU A 89 -6.52 24.20 -3.07
CA LEU A 89 -5.09 24.53 -3.04
C LEU A 89 -4.29 23.61 -2.11
N SER A 90 -4.85 23.25 -0.95
CA SER A 90 -4.27 22.27 -0.03
C SER A 90 -4.08 20.92 -0.73
N THR A 91 -5.16 20.37 -1.30
CA THR A 91 -5.13 19.11 -2.05
C THR A 91 -4.18 19.18 -3.25
N LEU A 92 -4.16 20.30 -3.99
CA LEU A 92 -3.23 20.51 -5.10
C LEU A 92 -1.76 20.51 -4.61
N GLY A 93 -1.50 21.08 -3.44
CA GLY A 93 -0.19 21.05 -2.78
C GLY A 93 0.27 19.62 -2.46
N GLU A 94 -0.63 18.75 -2.01
CA GLU A 94 -0.33 17.33 -1.79
C GLU A 94 0.02 16.61 -3.10
N ILE A 95 -0.78 16.83 -4.16
CA ILE A 95 -0.52 16.27 -5.50
C ILE A 95 0.83 16.76 -6.04
N PHE A 96 1.14 18.04 -5.87
CA PHE A 96 2.43 18.61 -6.27
C PHE A 96 3.58 17.96 -5.48
N SER A 97 3.43 17.79 -4.18
CA SER A 97 4.42 17.14 -3.31
C SER A 97 4.71 15.70 -3.78
N LEU A 98 3.67 14.95 -4.14
CA LEU A 98 3.80 13.61 -4.70
C LEU A 98 4.46 13.62 -6.10
N LEU A 99 4.12 14.59 -6.95
CA LEU A 99 4.72 14.74 -8.28
C LEU A 99 6.22 14.99 -8.20
N VAL A 100 6.66 15.91 -7.36
CA VAL A 100 8.09 16.20 -7.12
C VAL A 100 8.80 14.95 -6.59
N SER A 101 8.17 14.23 -5.66
CA SER A 101 8.71 12.97 -5.14
C SER A 101 8.87 11.92 -6.23
N PHE A 102 7.91 11.82 -7.14
CA PHE A 102 7.95 10.86 -8.23
C PHE A 102 9.08 11.14 -9.21
N VAL A 103 9.33 12.41 -9.54
CA VAL A 103 10.50 12.84 -10.33
C VAL A 103 11.80 12.38 -9.67
N PHE A 104 11.99 12.67 -8.38
CA PHE A 104 13.22 12.30 -7.68
C PHE A 104 13.38 10.79 -7.49
N LEU A 105 12.29 10.06 -7.28
CA LEU A 105 12.32 8.60 -7.22
C LEU A 105 12.78 8.00 -8.55
N ILE A 106 12.23 8.45 -9.69
CA ILE A 106 12.68 8.04 -11.02
C ILE A 106 14.18 8.33 -11.19
N TYR A 107 14.60 9.55 -10.85
CA TYR A 107 16.00 9.95 -10.92
C TYR A 107 16.91 9.03 -10.09
N PHE A 108 16.65 8.86 -8.80
CA PHE A 108 17.51 8.05 -7.93
C PHE A 108 17.52 6.56 -8.31
N ILE A 109 16.36 6.01 -8.69
CA ILE A 109 16.24 4.62 -9.16
C ILE A 109 17.05 4.40 -10.44
N SER A 110 16.99 5.34 -11.40
CA SER A 110 17.71 5.23 -12.68
C SER A 110 19.23 5.10 -12.50
N LYS A 111 19.78 5.64 -11.40
CA LYS A 111 21.22 5.58 -11.11
C LYS A 111 21.61 4.35 -10.27
N ILE A 112 20.68 3.47 -9.89
CA ILE A 112 20.95 2.25 -9.11
C ILE A 112 21.10 1.04 -10.05
N SER A 113 22.29 0.43 -10.08
CA SER A 113 22.57 -0.73 -10.91
C SER A 113 21.92 -2.03 -10.40
N ASN A 114 21.86 -2.23 -9.09
CA ASN A 114 21.32 -3.46 -8.48
C ASN A 114 19.94 -3.24 -7.84
N ILE A 115 18.98 -2.76 -8.63
CA ILE A 115 17.68 -2.32 -8.14
C ILE A 115 16.90 -3.45 -7.44
N LYS A 116 16.98 -4.69 -7.96
CA LYS A 116 16.30 -5.86 -7.39
C LYS A 116 16.71 -6.12 -5.93
N ARG A 117 18.02 -6.12 -5.66
CA ARG A 117 18.55 -6.35 -4.31
C ARG A 117 18.19 -5.21 -3.35
N VAL A 118 18.14 -3.97 -3.84
CA VAL A 118 17.74 -2.81 -3.04
C VAL A 118 16.27 -2.90 -2.64
N PHE A 119 15.39 -3.17 -3.60
CA PHE A 119 13.97 -3.37 -3.33
C PHE A 119 13.72 -4.56 -2.39
N PHE A 120 14.48 -5.65 -2.53
CA PHE A 120 14.45 -6.76 -1.58
C PHE A 120 14.69 -6.28 -0.14
N TYR A 121 15.80 -5.58 0.11
CA TYR A 121 16.11 -5.13 1.48
C TYR A 121 15.09 -4.11 2.02
N ILE A 122 14.62 -3.18 1.18
CA ILE A 122 13.63 -2.17 1.61
C ILE A 122 12.31 -2.84 1.96
N ILE A 123 11.77 -3.69 1.08
CA ILE A 123 10.48 -4.35 1.30
C ILE A 123 10.55 -5.26 2.52
N MET A 124 11.63 -6.04 2.66
CA MET A 124 11.81 -6.93 3.80
C MET A 124 11.91 -6.15 5.12
N SER A 125 12.67 -5.05 5.14
CA SER A 125 12.85 -4.23 6.35
C SER A 125 11.52 -3.58 6.77
N LEU A 126 10.82 -2.93 5.84
CA LEU A 126 9.51 -2.32 6.12
C LEU A 126 8.47 -3.36 6.54
N LEU A 127 8.45 -4.51 5.90
CA LEU A 127 7.54 -5.59 6.25
C LEU A 127 7.78 -6.11 7.66
N ILE A 128 9.04 -6.30 8.06
CA ILE A 128 9.38 -6.73 9.42
C ILE A 128 8.89 -5.69 10.43
N ILE A 129 9.15 -4.40 10.19
CA ILE A 129 8.69 -3.31 11.08
C ILE A 129 7.16 -3.33 11.22
N GLU A 130 6.44 -3.44 10.12
CA GLU A 130 4.98 -3.48 10.12
C GLU A 130 4.42 -4.72 10.82
N VAL A 131 4.97 -5.90 10.54
CA VAL A 131 4.60 -7.15 11.22
C VAL A 131 4.82 -7.04 12.73
N VAL A 132 5.98 -6.56 13.16
CA VAL A 132 6.31 -6.40 14.57
C VAL A 132 5.38 -5.39 15.23
N SER A 133 5.02 -4.31 14.53
CA SER A 133 4.09 -3.28 15.05
C SER A 133 2.67 -3.80 15.31
N VAL A 134 2.31 -4.96 14.76
CA VAL A 134 1.03 -5.64 15.00
C VAL A 134 1.19 -6.74 16.04
N ILE A 135 2.19 -7.61 15.86
CA ILE A 135 2.35 -8.81 16.69
C ILE A 135 2.78 -8.46 18.11
N ALA A 136 3.64 -7.46 18.30
CA ALA A 136 4.08 -7.06 19.64
C ALA A 136 2.92 -6.61 20.54
N PRO A 137 2.06 -5.63 20.15
CA PRO A 137 0.92 -5.26 20.98
C PRO A 137 -0.14 -6.38 21.11
N TYR A 138 -0.32 -7.19 20.06
CA TYR A 138 -1.23 -8.34 20.12
C TYR A 138 -0.81 -9.38 21.17
N LEU A 139 0.47 -9.77 21.18
CA LEU A 139 1.00 -10.70 22.19
C LEU A 139 1.01 -10.08 23.58
N PHE A 140 1.35 -8.80 23.70
CA PHE A 140 1.32 -8.09 24.97
C PHE A 140 -0.10 -8.10 25.59
N GLU A 141 -1.13 -7.90 24.79
CA GLU A 141 -2.50 -7.94 25.28
C GLU A 141 -2.91 -9.35 25.73
N ILE A 142 -2.58 -10.38 24.95
CA ILE A 142 -2.84 -11.78 25.35
C ILE A 142 -2.17 -12.11 26.69
N ILE A 143 -0.93 -11.66 26.91
CA ILE A 143 -0.18 -11.94 28.14
C ILE A 143 -0.80 -11.22 29.35
N ASN A 144 -1.23 -9.97 29.19
CA ASN A 144 -1.69 -9.15 30.31
C ASN A 144 -3.19 -9.23 30.58
N VAL A 145 -4.00 -9.45 29.55
CA VAL A 145 -5.48 -9.45 29.61
C VAL A 145 -6.04 -10.88 29.46
N GLY A 146 -5.28 -11.80 28.89
CA GLY A 146 -5.68 -13.20 28.68
C GLY A 146 -6.38 -13.46 27.34
N SER A 147 -6.79 -12.41 26.62
CA SER A 147 -7.40 -12.50 25.29
C SER A 147 -7.12 -11.24 24.45
N PRO A 148 -7.12 -11.33 23.11
CA PRO A 148 -6.92 -10.17 22.26
C PRO A 148 -8.24 -9.40 22.03
N THR A 149 -8.17 -8.06 22.00
CA THR A 149 -9.31 -7.25 21.57
C THR A 149 -9.48 -7.37 20.06
N GLN A 150 -10.56 -8.00 19.62
CA GLN A 150 -10.87 -8.14 18.20
C GLN A 150 -10.90 -6.78 17.49
N ARG A 151 -10.08 -6.61 16.43
CA ARG A 151 -9.95 -5.35 15.68
C ARG A 151 -9.50 -4.15 16.53
N GLY A 152 -8.76 -4.38 17.61
CA GLY A 152 -8.22 -3.32 18.46
C GLY A 152 -7.41 -2.29 17.68
N GLN A 153 -7.66 -0.99 17.94
CA GLN A 153 -6.91 0.09 17.28
C GLN A 153 -5.43 0.10 17.64
N ILE A 154 -5.06 -0.51 18.76
CA ILE A 154 -3.67 -0.69 19.17
C ILE A 154 -2.84 -1.52 18.15
N TYR A 155 -3.49 -2.30 17.29
CA TYR A 155 -2.84 -3.11 16.26
C TYR A 155 -2.63 -2.38 14.93
N ARG A 156 -3.05 -1.11 14.80
CA ARG A 156 -2.92 -0.37 13.53
C ARG A 156 -1.47 -0.04 13.15
N GLY A 157 -0.52 -0.36 14.03
CA GLY A 157 0.90 -0.15 13.84
C GLY A 157 1.22 1.31 13.51
N TYR A 158 2.08 1.51 12.51
CA TYR A 158 2.41 2.83 11.98
C TYR A 158 1.38 3.36 10.97
N THR A 159 0.14 2.89 10.97
CA THR A 159 -0.90 3.42 10.05
C THR A 159 -2.03 4.07 10.84
N GLY A 160 -2.88 4.85 10.18
CA GLY A 160 -4.03 5.44 10.85
C GLY A 160 -5.19 4.47 11.08
N ASN A 161 -5.18 3.30 10.41
CA ASN A 161 -6.30 2.38 10.42
C ASN A 161 -5.84 0.95 10.11
N ILE A 162 -6.37 -0.04 10.86
CA ILE A 162 -6.07 -1.47 10.64
C ILE A 162 -6.34 -1.94 9.20
N ASN A 163 -7.32 -1.36 8.50
CA ASN A 163 -7.61 -1.69 7.11
C ASN A 163 -6.48 -1.21 6.18
N ILE A 164 -5.91 -0.02 6.43
CA ILE A 164 -4.79 0.51 5.65
C ILE A 164 -3.58 -0.42 5.81
N LEU A 165 -3.26 -0.82 7.05
CA LEU A 165 -2.17 -1.76 7.30
C LEU A 165 -2.43 -3.14 6.67
N ALA A 166 -3.67 -3.63 6.69
CA ALA A 166 -4.05 -4.88 6.02
C ALA A 166 -3.69 -4.84 4.52
N TYR A 167 -4.04 -3.75 3.83
CA TYR A 167 -3.73 -3.58 2.41
C TYR A 167 -2.24 -3.34 2.15
N LEU A 168 -1.54 -2.66 3.05
CA LEU A 168 -0.09 -2.42 2.97
C LEU A 168 0.72 -3.71 3.14
N LEU A 169 0.27 -4.63 3.99
CA LEU A 169 0.85 -5.97 4.09
C LEU A 169 0.54 -6.79 2.83
N LEU A 170 -0.69 -6.68 2.33
CA LEU A 170 -1.16 -7.46 1.19
C LEU A 170 -0.43 -7.10 -0.12
N ILE A 171 -0.14 -5.82 -0.36
CA ILE A 171 0.60 -5.39 -1.56
C ILE A 171 2.05 -5.90 -1.57
N LYS A 172 2.59 -6.32 -0.42
CA LYS A 172 3.94 -6.92 -0.30
C LYS A 172 3.95 -8.42 -0.55
N LEU A 173 2.80 -9.10 -0.51
CA LEU A 173 2.68 -10.53 -0.72
C LEU A 173 3.20 -10.97 -2.11
N PRO A 174 2.89 -10.29 -3.24
CA PRO A 174 3.49 -10.58 -4.55
C PRO A 174 5.03 -10.55 -4.54
N PHE A 175 5.62 -9.60 -3.83
CA PHE A 175 7.09 -9.47 -3.75
C PHE A 175 7.71 -10.63 -2.99
N LEU A 176 7.11 -11.11 -1.90
CA LEU A 176 7.62 -12.27 -1.14
C LEU A 176 7.62 -13.54 -1.99
N VAL A 177 6.54 -13.77 -2.73
CA VAL A 177 6.44 -14.89 -3.67
C VAL A 177 7.50 -14.75 -4.77
N TYR A 178 7.65 -13.55 -5.34
CA TYR A 178 8.70 -13.27 -6.33
C TYR A 178 10.11 -13.54 -5.79
N PHE A 179 10.40 -13.12 -4.55
CA PHE A 179 11.68 -13.36 -3.89
C PHE A 179 11.94 -14.85 -3.69
N GLN A 180 10.93 -15.63 -3.30
CA GLN A 180 11.09 -17.08 -3.18
C GLN A 180 11.36 -17.76 -4.54
N ILE A 181 10.62 -17.37 -5.59
CA ILE A 181 10.79 -17.94 -6.94
C ILE A 181 12.18 -17.61 -7.49
N THR A 182 12.64 -16.38 -7.30
CA THR A 182 13.96 -15.92 -7.75
C THR A 182 15.09 -16.27 -6.78
N LYS A 183 14.80 -16.98 -5.68
CA LYS A 183 15.75 -17.35 -4.61
C LYS A 183 16.48 -16.15 -4.01
N GLN A 184 15.82 -15.00 -3.95
CA GLN A 184 16.32 -13.82 -3.23
C GLN A 184 15.98 -13.93 -1.74
N GLY A 185 17.02 -13.95 -0.91
CA GLY A 185 16.87 -14.09 0.54
C GLY A 185 16.61 -15.53 1.02
N ASN A 186 16.18 -15.66 2.27
CA ASN A 186 15.93 -16.95 2.88
C ASN A 186 14.47 -17.38 2.67
N TYR A 187 14.27 -18.51 2.00
CA TYR A 187 12.95 -19.09 1.76
C TYR A 187 12.12 -19.25 3.04
N ARG A 188 12.75 -19.69 4.16
CA ARG A 188 12.06 -19.93 5.44
C ARG A 188 11.49 -18.63 6.02
N ILE A 189 12.25 -17.54 5.93
CA ILE A 189 11.82 -16.22 6.41
C ILE A 189 10.63 -15.74 5.57
N ASN A 190 10.73 -15.81 4.24
CA ASN A 190 9.64 -15.39 3.36
C ASN A 190 8.38 -16.25 3.59
N PHE A 191 8.54 -17.56 3.77
CA PHE A 191 7.44 -18.48 4.07
C PHE A 191 6.72 -18.11 5.37
N PHE A 192 7.50 -17.85 6.42
CA PHE A 192 6.97 -17.42 7.72
C PHE A 192 6.23 -16.07 7.60
N LEU A 193 6.82 -15.10 6.91
CA LEU A 193 6.21 -13.78 6.71
C LEU A 193 4.91 -13.84 5.91
N ILE A 194 4.81 -14.65 4.86
CA ILE A 194 3.56 -14.85 4.12
C ILE A 194 2.48 -15.41 5.05
N SER A 195 2.82 -16.46 5.81
CA SER A 195 1.89 -17.10 6.75
C SER A 195 1.40 -16.10 7.80
N LEU A 196 2.31 -15.26 8.29
CA LEU A 196 2.03 -14.26 9.31
C LEU A 196 1.20 -13.09 8.76
N ILE A 197 1.46 -12.60 7.54
CA ILE A 197 0.60 -11.62 6.87
C ILE A 197 -0.84 -12.14 6.79
N VAL A 198 -1.00 -13.38 6.35
CA VAL A 198 -2.33 -14.00 6.19
C VAL A 198 -3.02 -14.14 7.55
N PHE A 199 -2.28 -14.55 8.59
CA PHE A 199 -2.79 -14.58 9.96
C PHE A 199 -3.22 -13.18 10.45
N ILE A 200 -2.39 -12.15 10.29
CA ILE A 200 -2.72 -10.77 10.67
C ILE A 200 -4.02 -10.31 9.98
N ILE A 201 -4.12 -10.49 8.66
CA ILE A 201 -5.27 -10.03 7.88
C ILE A 201 -6.56 -10.77 8.28
N SER A 202 -6.47 -12.08 8.50
CA SER A 202 -7.64 -12.94 8.76
C SER A 202 -8.08 -12.97 10.21
N ALA A 203 -7.14 -13.04 11.17
CA ALA A 203 -7.42 -13.11 12.60
C ALA A 203 -7.45 -11.74 13.27
N ILE A 204 -6.31 -11.04 13.28
CA ILE A 204 -6.13 -9.83 14.08
C ILE A 204 -7.00 -8.68 13.53
N PHE A 205 -6.91 -8.43 12.22
CA PHE A 205 -7.68 -7.37 11.58
C PHE A 205 -9.08 -7.83 11.17
N ALA A 206 -9.27 -9.12 10.87
CA ALA A 206 -10.54 -9.69 10.41
C ALA A 206 -11.21 -8.85 9.30
N THR A 207 -10.41 -8.31 8.37
CA THR A 207 -10.85 -7.35 7.34
C THR A 207 -11.34 -8.10 6.10
N ARG A 208 -12.66 -8.19 5.95
CA ARG A 208 -13.34 -8.96 4.89
C ARG A 208 -12.80 -8.66 3.49
N SER A 209 -12.71 -7.38 3.16
CA SER A 209 -12.26 -6.93 1.85
C SER A 209 -10.79 -7.30 1.59
N ALA A 210 -9.93 -7.28 2.60
CA ALA A 210 -8.54 -7.72 2.48
C ALA A 210 -8.42 -9.25 2.33
N ILE A 211 -9.30 -10.03 2.98
CA ILE A 211 -9.39 -11.49 2.78
C ILE A 211 -9.82 -11.82 1.34
N ILE A 212 -10.81 -11.12 0.80
CA ILE A 212 -11.20 -11.27 -0.62
C ILE A 212 -10.04 -10.89 -1.55
N SER A 213 -9.40 -9.75 -1.30
CA SER A 213 -8.24 -9.31 -2.08
C SER A 213 -7.07 -10.31 -2.01
N LEU A 214 -6.86 -10.99 -0.89
CA LEU A 214 -5.88 -12.06 -0.75
C LEU A 214 -6.14 -13.21 -1.72
N PHE A 215 -7.40 -13.67 -1.83
CA PHE A 215 -7.76 -14.71 -2.79
C PHE A 215 -7.54 -14.24 -4.23
N ILE A 216 -7.99 -13.03 -4.57
CA ILE A 216 -7.82 -12.45 -5.91
C ILE A 216 -6.32 -12.34 -6.25
N ILE A 217 -5.51 -11.77 -5.38
CA ILE A 217 -4.06 -11.62 -5.58
C ILE A 217 -3.39 -12.99 -5.71
N SER A 218 -3.81 -13.98 -4.92
CA SER A 218 -3.27 -15.34 -5.01
C SER A 218 -3.58 -16.00 -6.36
N ILE A 219 -4.78 -15.79 -6.90
CA ILE A 219 -5.17 -16.26 -8.24
C ILE A 219 -4.34 -15.53 -9.31
N LEU A 220 -4.27 -14.20 -9.27
CA LEU A 220 -3.51 -13.40 -10.23
C LEU A 220 -2.01 -13.79 -10.21
N MET A 221 -1.43 -13.99 -9.04
CA MET A 221 -0.05 -14.45 -8.88
C MET A 221 0.15 -15.86 -9.46
N THR A 222 -0.81 -16.75 -9.26
CA THR A 222 -0.78 -18.09 -9.86
C THR A 222 -0.77 -18.01 -11.38
N LEU A 223 -1.67 -17.23 -11.97
CA LEU A 223 -1.75 -17.01 -13.42
C LEU A 223 -0.46 -16.38 -13.96
N PHE A 224 0.08 -15.37 -13.27
CA PHE A 224 1.31 -14.68 -13.64
C PHE A 224 2.52 -15.64 -13.66
N VAL A 225 2.68 -16.47 -12.63
CA VAL A 225 3.79 -17.43 -12.56
C VAL A 225 3.68 -18.48 -13.66
N ILE A 226 2.47 -18.98 -13.94
CA ILE A 226 2.24 -19.91 -15.06
C ILE A 226 2.62 -19.25 -16.39
N TYR A 227 2.16 -18.02 -16.64
CA TYR A 227 2.47 -17.27 -17.85
C TYR A 227 3.98 -17.09 -18.07
N ILE A 228 4.72 -16.61 -17.06
CA ILE A 228 6.17 -16.38 -17.17
C ILE A 228 6.92 -17.68 -17.47
N ARG A 229 6.57 -18.77 -16.79
CA ARG A 229 7.30 -20.04 -16.96
C ARG A 229 7.02 -20.72 -18.30
N ASN A 230 5.80 -20.59 -18.80
CA ASN A 230 5.45 -21.04 -20.16
C ASN A 230 6.24 -20.24 -21.21
N LYS A 231 6.32 -18.91 -21.05
CA LYS A 231 7.09 -18.03 -21.94
C LYS A 231 8.57 -18.38 -21.98
N GLU A 232 9.16 -18.70 -20.82
CA GLU A 232 10.57 -19.06 -20.74
C GLU A 232 10.88 -20.50 -21.22
N LYS A 233 9.87 -21.30 -21.61
CA LYS A 233 10.00 -22.74 -21.92
C LYS A 233 10.67 -23.55 -20.79
N LYS A 234 10.67 -23.02 -19.56
CA LYS A 234 11.42 -23.56 -18.40
C LYS A 234 10.60 -24.54 -17.54
N SER A 235 9.45 -25.02 -17.99
CA SER A 235 8.65 -25.89 -17.11
C SER A 235 7.59 -26.75 -17.76
N THR A 236 7.49 -27.97 -17.24
CA THR A 236 6.25 -28.75 -17.22
C THR A 236 5.27 -28.17 -16.17
N LEU A 237 3.97 -28.34 -16.39
CA LEU A 237 2.90 -27.89 -15.47
C LEU A 237 3.13 -28.35 -14.02
N LYS A 238 3.63 -29.58 -13.84
CA LYS A 238 3.97 -30.18 -12.53
C LYS A 238 5.04 -29.39 -11.78
N SER A 239 6.04 -28.84 -12.49
CA SER A 239 7.09 -28.02 -11.88
C SER A 239 6.57 -26.65 -11.46
N SER A 240 5.68 -26.04 -12.27
CA SER A 240 4.99 -24.77 -11.94
C SER A 240 4.12 -24.90 -10.71
N PHE A 241 3.33 -25.97 -10.63
CA PHE A 241 2.49 -26.26 -9.48
C PHE A 241 3.32 -26.45 -8.19
N ARG A 242 4.42 -27.22 -8.23
CA ARG A 242 5.28 -27.43 -7.04
C ARG A 242 5.87 -26.14 -6.48
N ILE A 243 6.26 -25.20 -7.34
CA ILE A 243 6.79 -23.90 -6.90
C ILE A 243 5.69 -23.06 -6.25
N LEU A 244 4.53 -22.96 -6.90
CA LEU A 244 3.38 -22.23 -6.36
C LEU A 244 2.88 -22.81 -5.04
N LEU A 245 2.86 -24.15 -4.94
CA LEU A 245 2.47 -24.85 -3.72
C LEU A 245 3.34 -24.41 -2.54
N LYS A 246 4.67 -24.41 -2.72
CA LYS A 246 5.64 -24.03 -1.69
C LYS A 246 5.64 -22.52 -1.41
N ALA A 247 5.60 -21.71 -2.45
CA ALA A 247 5.81 -20.27 -2.33
C ALA A 247 4.56 -19.49 -1.88
N LEU A 248 3.37 -20.01 -2.17
CA LEU A 248 2.13 -19.26 -1.96
C LEU A 248 1.07 -20.09 -1.24
N ILE A 249 0.72 -21.26 -1.78
CA ILE A 249 -0.46 -22.01 -1.30
C ILE A 249 -0.25 -22.48 0.14
N ILE A 250 0.82 -23.22 0.44
CA ILE A 250 1.08 -23.74 1.78
C ILE A 250 1.14 -22.62 2.84
N PRO A 251 1.93 -21.54 2.68
CA PRO A 251 1.99 -20.49 3.72
C PRO A 251 0.65 -19.75 3.87
N VAL A 252 -0.13 -19.55 2.79
CA VAL A 252 -1.47 -18.97 2.89
C VAL A 252 -2.41 -19.88 3.70
N PHE A 253 -2.43 -21.18 3.40
CA PHE A 253 -3.23 -22.14 4.16
C PHE A 253 -2.80 -22.20 5.63
N LEU A 254 -1.50 -22.15 5.91
CA LEU A 254 -0.98 -22.13 7.27
C LEU A 254 -1.51 -20.91 8.06
N GLY A 255 -1.49 -19.71 7.46
CA GLY A 255 -2.05 -18.51 8.09
C GLY A 255 -3.55 -18.62 8.39
N LEU A 256 -4.33 -19.20 7.48
CA LEU A 256 -5.77 -19.44 7.68
C LEU A 256 -6.06 -20.51 8.74
N ILE A 257 -5.24 -21.56 8.81
CA ILE A 257 -5.32 -22.56 9.88
C ILE A 257 -5.07 -21.89 11.23
N MET A 258 -4.05 -21.02 11.33
CA MET A 258 -3.77 -20.27 12.56
C MET A 258 -4.94 -19.37 12.97
N ASN A 259 -5.63 -18.73 12.03
CA ASN A 259 -6.86 -17.99 12.34
C ASN A 259 -7.96 -18.91 12.92
N ASN A 260 -8.18 -20.09 12.34
CA ASN A 260 -9.17 -21.02 12.90
C ASN A 260 -8.80 -21.49 14.31
N LEU A 261 -7.52 -21.73 14.58
CA LEU A 261 -7.06 -22.10 15.92
C LEU A 261 -7.27 -20.95 16.91
N GLU A 262 -6.88 -19.74 16.53
CA GLU A 262 -7.04 -18.53 17.34
C GLU A 262 -8.52 -18.27 17.67
N SER A 263 -9.42 -18.40 16.68
CA SER A 263 -10.87 -18.25 16.88
C SER A 263 -11.48 -19.26 17.84
N LYS A 264 -10.90 -20.45 17.97
CA LYS A 264 -11.36 -21.48 18.93
C LYS A 264 -10.80 -21.27 20.32
N ILE A 265 -9.62 -20.67 20.44
CA ILE A 265 -8.95 -20.45 21.73
C ILE A 265 -9.53 -19.21 22.41
N PHE A 266 -9.82 -18.15 21.65
CA PHE A 266 -10.21 -16.84 22.18
C PHE A 266 -11.64 -16.42 21.82
N ASP A 267 -12.45 -17.32 21.27
CA ASP A 267 -13.83 -17.05 20.81
C ASP A 267 -13.97 -15.83 19.87
N THR A 268 -12.93 -15.56 19.07
CA THR A 268 -12.92 -14.49 18.07
C THR A 268 -13.56 -14.95 16.75
N SER A 269 -13.78 -14.03 15.82
CA SER A 269 -14.33 -14.38 14.51
C SER A 269 -13.34 -15.18 13.66
N SER A 270 -13.74 -16.39 13.23
CA SER A 270 -13.04 -17.11 12.16
C SER A 270 -13.19 -16.42 10.81
N PHE A 271 -12.29 -16.69 9.86
CA PHE A 271 -12.37 -16.10 8.52
C PHE A 271 -13.68 -16.50 7.80
N GLN A 272 -14.19 -17.72 8.03
CA GLN A 272 -15.43 -18.23 7.45
C GLN A 272 -16.63 -17.47 8.00
N SER A 273 -16.68 -17.20 9.31
CA SER A 273 -17.72 -16.37 9.93
C SER A 273 -17.70 -14.94 9.37
N ARG A 274 -16.51 -14.40 9.08
CA ARG A 274 -16.36 -13.08 8.46
C ARG A 274 -16.80 -13.06 7.02
N LEU A 275 -16.60 -14.14 6.26
CA LEU A 275 -17.08 -14.24 4.89
C LEU A 275 -18.59 -14.49 4.81
N SER A 276 -19.17 -15.29 5.71
CA SER A 276 -20.62 -15.58 5.69
C SER A 276 -21.48 -14.33 5.88
N THR A 277 -21.00 -13.37 6.69
CA THR A 277 -21.69 -12.07 6.85
C THR A 277 -21.81 -11.24 5.57
N LEU A 278 -21.06 -11.56 4.50
CA LEU A 278 -21.23 -10.90 3.19
C LEU A 278 -22.53 -11.28 2.49
N ASN A 279 -23.14 -12.42 2.85
CA ASN A 279 -24.40 -12.84 2.24
C ASN A 279 -25.58 -11.97 2.68
N ASN A 280 -25.43 -11.18 3.75
CA ASN A 280 -26.45 -10.27 4.29
C ASN A 280 -26.19 -8.82 3.86
N ILE A 281 -26.08 -8.58 2.56
CA ILE A 281 -25.71 -7.28 1.96
C ILE A 281 -26.65 -6.14 2.42
N GLY A 282 -27.93 -6.43 2.61
CA GLY A 282 -28.94 -5.43 3.01
C GLY A 282 -28.80 -4.86 4.43
N GLN A 283 -27.94 -5.44 5.28
CA GLN A 283 -27.70 -4.98 6.66
C GLN A 283 -26.28 -4.42 6.88
N ASP A 284 -25.43 -4.39 5.85
CA ASP A 284 -24.06 -3.88 5.97
C ASP A 284 -24.03 -2.35 5.77
N ASN A 285 -24.13 -1.61 6.87
CA ASN A 285 -24.08 -0.14 6.88
C ASN A 285 -22.84 0.42 6.16
N SER A 286 -21.68 -0.26 6.25
CA SER A 286 -20.45 0.23 5.61
C SER A 286 -20.50 0.08 4.09
N LEU A 287 -21.08 -1.01 3.59
CA LEU A 287 -21.23 -1.24 2.16
C LEU A 287 -22.24 -0.27 1.55
N THR A 288 -23.39 -0.09 2.21
CA THR A 288 -24.44 0.85 1.79
C THR A 288 -23.93 2.28 1.70
N GLN A 289 -23.15 2.74 2.69
CA GLN A 289 -22.52 4.07 2.66
C GLN A 289 -21.57 4.24 1.46
N ARG A 290 -20.72 3.24 1.18
CA ARG A 290 -19.79 3.30 0.03
C ARG A 290 -20.54 3.35 -1.30
N LEU A 291 -21.59 2.55 -1.46
CA LEU A 291 -22.43 2.59 -2.66
C LEU A 291 -23.09 3.95 -2.84
N ARG A 292 -23.56 4.57 -1.74
CA ARG A 292 -24.10 5.94 -1.77
C ARG A 292 -23.05 6.96 -2.21
N TYR A 293 -21.83 6.91 -1.68
CA TYR A 293 -20.74 7.79 -2.11
C TYR A 293 -20.32 7.56 -3.57
N PHE A 294 -20.27 6.31 -4.04
CA PHE A 294 -19.99 6.03 -5.45
C PHE A 294 -21.11 6.53 -6.38
N ALA A 295 -22.37 6.40 -5.97
CA ALA A 295 -23.49 6.96 -6.72
C ALA A 295 -23.39 8.49 -6.80
N GLY A 296 -23.11 9.16 -5.67
CA GLY A 296 -22.90 10.61 -5.63
C GLY A 296 -21.69 11.06 -6.47
N ALA A 297 -20.60 10.30 -6.48
CA ALA A 297 -19.44 10.59 -7.33
C ALA A 297 -19.78 10.48 -8.83
N LEU A 298 -20.57 9.47 -9.22
CA LEU A 298 -21.04 9.32 -10.60
C LEU A 298 -22.00 10.45 -11.01
N GLU A 299 -22.88 10.87 -10.11
CA GLU A 299 -23.78 12.01 -10.33
C GLU A 299 -22.96 13.30 -10.51
N SER A 300 -22.01 13.57 -9.61
CA SER A 300 -21.10 14.72 -9.72
C SER A 300 -20.28 14.71 -11.01
N PHE A 301 -19.88 13.53 -11.51
CA PHE A 301 -19.20 13.40 -12.79
C PHE A 301 -20.11 13.76 -13.96
N LYS A 302 -21.38 13.29 -13.93
CA LYS A 302 -22.36 13.62 -14.97
C LYS A 302 -22.70 15.10 -15.03
N GLU A 303 -22.73 15.79 -13.88
CA GLU A 303 -22.97 17.23 -13.81
C GLU A 303 -21.85 18.05 -14.45
N LYS A 304 -20.58 17.68 -14.23
CA LYS A 304 -19.40 18.40 -14.76
C LYS A 304 -18.31 17.42 -15.24
N PRO A 305 -18.45 16.82 -16.43
CA PRO A 305 -17.58 15.71 -16.85
C PRO A 305 -16.14 16.11 -17.21
N ILE A 306 -15.92 17.35 -17.69
CA ILE A 306 -14.61 17.78 -18.21
C ILE A 306 -13.80 18.52 -17.13
N LEU A 307 -14.37 19.56 -16.52
CA LEU A 307 -13.67 20.40 -15.54
C LEU A 307 -13.91 19.95 -14.10
N GLY A 308 -14.85 19.03 -13.86
CA GLY A 308 -15.24 18.63 -12.52
C GLY A 308 -15.76 19.77 -11.66
N LYS A 309 -15.83 19.52 -10.35
CA LYS A 309 -16.17 20.50 -9.32
C LYS A 309 -14.93 21.11 -8.64
N GLY A 310 -13.76 20.98 -9.26
CA GLY A 310 -12.47 21.32 -8.65
C GLY A 310 -11.91 20.19 -7.78
N ILE A 311 -10.58 20.02 -7.83
CA ILE A 311 -9.86 19.09 -6.96
C ILE A 311 -10.10 19.44 -5.49
N GLY A 312 -10.21 18.45 -4.59
CA GLY A 312 -10.50 18.68 -3.16
C GLY A 312 -11.96 18.99 -2.83
N SER A 313 -12.78 19.48 -3.76
CA SER A 313 -14.20 19.80 -3.50
C SER A 313 -15.07 18.59 -3.10
N TRP A 314 -14.57 17.37 -3.29
CA TRP A 314 -15.26 16.14 -2.89
C TRP A 314 -15.50 16.08 -1.37
N GLU A 315 -14.65 16.72 -0.56
CA GLU A 315 -14.83 16.78 0.90
C GLU A 315 -16.14 17.48 1.27
N TYR A 316 -16.46 18.59 0.59
CA TYR A 316 -17.71 19.33 0.83
C TYR A 316 -18.91 18.68 0.15
N GLU A 317 -18.74 18.21 -1.09
CA GLU A 317 -19.83 17.59 -1.85
C GLU A 317 -20.31 16.27 -1.20
N SER A 318 -19.39 15.52 -0.60
CA SER A 318 -19.72 14.26 0.08
C SER A 318 -20.66 14.43 1.29
N ILE A 319 -20.73 15.62 1.91
CA ILE A 319 -21.61 15.90 3.06
C ILE A 319 -23.10 15.77 2.67
N LYS A 320 -23.42 15.99 1.40
CA LYS A 320 -24.79 15.84 0.88
C LYS A 320 -25.24 14.38 0.79
N TYR A 321 -24.27 13.45 0.79
CA TYR A 321 -24.45 12.01 0.61
C TYR A 321 -24.11 11.23 1.89
#